data_AF-A0A9W3K4N1-F1
#
_entry.id   AF-A0A9W3K4N1-F1
#
_cell.length_a   1.000
_cell.length_b   1.000
_cell.length_c   1.000
_cell.angle_alpha   90.00
_cell.angle_beta   90.00
_cell.angle_gamma   90.00
#
_symmetry.space_group_name_H-M   'P 1'
#
loop_
_entity.id
_entity.type
_entity.pdbx_description
1 polymer ?
#
loop_
_entity_poly.entity_id
_entity_poly.type
_entity_poly.pdbx_seq_one_letter_code
_entity_poly.pdbx_strand_id
1 'polypeptide(L)'
;MTGLLVLVSTNAFADPTPADEIAVHSGLPASEVNALLRDCNSNQASMNFCAWRDQIVAERDLQRVVDKQVSERPGRKKALDAQIAQWKRARDASCEKSTRNAWSNGSMRPAAQAICATAATKEMTKRLSASASRKPS
;
A
#
# COMPACT_ATOMS: atom_id res chain seq x y z
N MET A 1 -3.79 -53.47 -10.62
CA MET A 1 -4.34 -52.10 -10.59
C MET A 1 -3.99 -51.51 -9.23
N THR A 2 -2.92 -50.73 -9.17
CA THR A 2 -2.52 -50.02 -7.94
C THR A 2 -2.45 -48.54 -8.30
N GLY A 3 -3.50 -47.81 -7.95
CA GLY A 3 -3.61 -46.38 -8.23
C GLY A 3 -2.82 -45.57 -7.22
N LEU A 4 -1.85 -44.79 -7.68
CA LEU A 4 -1.14 -43.79 -6.89
C LEU A 4 -2.04 -42.56 -6.75
N LEU A 5 -2.50 -42.27 -5.53
CA LEU A 5 -3.16 -41.00 -5.19
C LEU A 5 -2.08 -39.97 -4.85
N VAL A 6 -1.87 -39.01 -5.75
CA VAL A 6 -1.03 -37.83 -5.48
C VAL A 6 -1.89 -36.78 -4.78
N LEU A 7 -1.63 -36.57 -3.49
CA LEU A 7 -2.20 -35.48 -2.71
C LEU A 7 -1.49 -34.16 -3.08
N VAL A 8 -2.10 -33.36 -3.95
CA VAL A 8 -1.66 -31.99 -4.22
C VAL A 8 -2.06 -31.14 -3.01
N SER A 9 -1.10 -30.86 -2.13
CA SER A 9 -1.31 -29.92 -1.01
C SER A 9 -1.40 -28.51 -1.58
N THR A 10 -2.60 -27.92 -1.55
CA THR A 10 -2.80 -26.51 -1.87
C THR A 10 -2.32 -25.67 -0.69
N ASN A 11 -1.04 -25.31 -0.70
CA ASN A 11 -0.56 -24.28 0.21
C ASN A 11 -1.25 -22.96 -0.21
N ALA A 12 -2.26 -22.55 0.53
CA ALA A 12 -2.78 -21.19 0.47
C ALA A 12 -1.65 -20.27 0.94
N PHE A 13 -0.89 -19.71 -0.01
CA PHE A 13 0.13 -18.72 0.31
C PHE A 13 -0.58 -17.53 0.94
N ALA A 14 -0.25 -17.22 2.19
CA ALA A 14 -0.69 -15.98 2.81
C ALA A 14 -0.13 -14.81 1.98
N ASP A 15 -0.95 -13.79 1.74
CA ASP A 15 -0.46 -12.56 1.12
C ASP A 15 0.72 -12.01 1.95
N PRO A 16 1.78 -11.46 1.31
CA PRO A 16 2.91 -10.88 2.02
C PRO A 16 2.43 -9.90 3.08
N THR A 17 3.08 -9.84 4.24
CA THR A 17 2.81 -8.79 5.22
C THR A 17 3.46 -7.47 4.79
N PRO A 18 3.05 -6.31 5.33
CA PRO A 18 3.80 -5.07 5.12
C PRO A 18 5.28 -5.16 5.53
N ALA A 19 5.60 -5.97 6.55
CA ALA A 19 6.97 -6.21 6.96
C ALA A 19 7.76 -7.00 5.89
N ASP A 20 7.13 -7.96 5.21
CA ASP A 20 7.77 -8.71 4.12
C ASP A 20 8.06 -7.81 2.91
N GLU A 21 7.13 -6.91 2.56
CA GLU A 21 7.37 -5.92 1.50
C GLU A 21 8.52 -4.96 1.85
N ILE A 22 8.56 -4.47 3.09
CA ILE A 22 9.66 -3.62 3.55
C ILE A 22 10.98 -4.39 3.59
N ALA A 23 10.97 -5.66 3.98
CA ALA A 23 12.16 -6.52 3.96
C ALA A 23 12.74 -6.65 2.55
N VAL A 24 11.88 -6.94 1.56
CA VAL A 24 12.29 -6.99 0.15
C VAL A 24 12.89 -5.65 -0.32
N HIS A 25 12.26 -4.54 0.05
CA HIS A 25 12.71 -3.21 -0.36
C HIS A 25 14.02 -2.76 0.33
N SER A 26 14.17 -3.07 1.62
CA SER A 26 15.31 -2.65 2.44
C SER A 26 16.52 -3.58 2.35
N GLY A 27 16.32 -4.83 1.91
CA GLY A 27 17.34 -5.88 1.95
C GLY A 27 17.57 -6.47 3.34
N LEU A 28 16.79 -6.07 4.35
CA LEU A 28 16.87 -6.61 5.70
C LEU A 28 15.99 -7.85 5.87
N PRO A 29 16.34 -8.78 6.79
CA PRO A 29 15.46 -9.88 7.14
C PRO A 29 14.11 -9.38 7.68
N ALA A 30 13.03 -10.08 7.36
CA ALA A 30 11.69 -9.74 7.87
C ALA A 30 11.63 -9.71 9.41
N SER A 31 12.41 -10.53 10.11
CA SER A 31 12.51 -10.50 11.58
C SER A 31 13.09 -9.17 12.11
N GLU A 32 14.09 -8.62 11.43
CA GLU A 32 14.72 -7.35 11.77
C GLU A 32 13.79 -6.18 11.46
N VAL A 33 13.14 -6.20 10.29
CA VAL A 33 12.09 -5.22 9.96
C VAL A 33 10.98 -5.26 11.01
N ASN A 34 10.51 -6.44 11.40
CA ASN A 34 9.51 -6.57 12.45
C ASN A 34 9.98 -6.01 13.80
N ALA A 35 11.26 -6.15 14.15
CA ALA A 35 11.81 -5.54 15.36
C ALA A 35 11.77 -4.01 15.29
N LEU A 36 12.17 -3.42 14.16
CA LEU A 36 12.15 -1.96 13.94
C LEU A 36 10.73 -1.39 13.90
N LEU A 37 9.75 -2.17 13.45
CA LEU A 37 8.34 -1.78 13.41
C LEU A 37 7.63 -1.78 14.78
N ARG A 38 8.24 -2.34 15.84
CA ARG A 38 7.63 -2.41 17.19
C ARG A 38 7.56 -1.05 17.89
N ASP A 39 8.56 -0.20 17.69
CA ASP A 39 8.58 1.16 18.24
C ASP A 39 9.01 2.15 17.16
N CYS A 40 8.02 2.82 16.58
CA CYS A 40 8.22 3.78 15.50
C CYS A 40 9.06 5.00 15.90
N ASN A 41 9.23 5.28 17.19
CA ASN A 41 9.98 6.45 17.67
C ASN A 41 11.37 6.09 18.20
N SER A 42 11.74 4.81 18.20
CA SER A 42 13.00 4.34 18.79
C SER A 42 14.25 4.92 18.12
N ASN A 43 14.24 5.04 16.79
CA ASN A 43 15.31 5.65 16.02
C ASN A 43 14.83 6.05 14.61
N GLN A 44 15.71 6.66 13.83
CA GLN A 44 15.39 7.11 12.48
C GLN A 44 14.99 6.00 11.50
N ALA A 45 15.61 4.82 11.57
CA ALA A 45 15.24 3.70 10.71
C ALA A 45 13.82 3.21 11.04
N SER A 46 13.49 3.10 12.33
CA SER A 46 12.14 2.75 12.79
C SER A 46 11.08 3.76 12.33
N MET A 47 11.38 5.07 12.40
CA MET A 47 10.49 6.11 11.87
C MET A 47 10.25 5.94 10.36
N ASN A 48 11.31 5.71 9.59
CA ASN A 48 11.22 5.48 8.14
C ASN A 48 10.39 4.24 7.79
N PHE A 49 10.64 3.12 8.47
CA PHE A 49 9.91 1.88 8.21
C PHE A 49 8.46 1.93 8.65
N CYS A 50 8.14 2.60 9.76
CA CYS A 50 6.74 2.80 10.13
C CYS A 50 6.00 3.68 9.12
N ALA A 51 6.63 4.73 8.59
CA ALA A 51 6.04 5.54 7.54
C ALA A 51 5.74 4.71 6.27
N TRP A 52 6.66 3.82 5.88
CA TRP A 52 6.45 2.89 4.75
C TRP A 52 5.36 1.86 5.02
N ARG A 53 5.33 1.27 6.22
CA ARG A 53 4.28 0.31 6.62
C ARG A 53 2.91 0.97 6.49
N ASP A 54 2.77 2.18 7.02
CA ASP A 54 1.49 2.89 7.01
C ASP A 54 1.04 3.25 5.58
N GLN A 55 1.98 3.56 4.70
CA GLN A 55 1.71 3.74 3.27
C GLN A 55 1.23 2.45 2.62
N ILE A 56 1.92 1.32 2.84
CA ILE A 56 1.53 0.00 2.29
C ILE A 56 0.13 -0.37 2.74
N VAL A 57 -0.17 -0.21 4.03
CA VAL A 57 -1.51 -0.48 4.57
C VAL A 57 -2.57 0.40 3.89
N ALA A 58 -2.33 1.71 3.78
CA ALA A 58 -3.28 2.62 3.12
C ALA A 58 -3.51 2.28 1.63
N GLU A 59 -2.46 1.85 0.93
CA GLU A 59 -2.54 1.42 -0.47
C GLU A 59 -3.34 0.13 -0.64
N ARG A 60 -3.15 -0.84 0.26
CA ARG A 60 -3.96 -2.06 0.30
C ARG A 60 -5.42 -1.76 0.59
N ASP A 61 -5.70 -0.81 1.48
CA ASP A 61 -7.06 -0.37 1.77
C ASP A 61 -7.74 0.26 0.54
N LEU A 62 -7.01 1.11 -0.18
CA LEU A 62 -7.48 1.67 -1.45
C LEU A 62 -7.79 0.55 -2.46
N GLN A 63 -6.88 -0.43 -2.60
CA GLN A 63 -7.05 -1.53 -3.53
C GLN A 63 -8.30 -2.37 -3.20
N ARG A 64 -8.56 -2.68 -1.92
CA ARG A 64 -9.78 -3.40 -1.52
C ARG A 64 -11.06 -2.66 -1.91
N VAL A 65 -11.08 -1.33 -1.80
CA VAL A 65 -12.22 -0.51 -2.23
C VAL A 65 -12.38 -0.54 -3.75
N VAL A 66 -11.28 -0.44 -4.49
CA VAL A 66 -11.27 -0.55 -5.96
C VAL A 66 -11.79 -1.91 -6.40
N ASP A 67 -11.28 -3.00 -5.82
CA ASP A 67 -11.68 -4.37 -6.15
C ASP A 67 -13.16 -4.61 -5.85
N LYS A 68 -13.66 -4.07 -4.73
CA LYS A 68 -15.09 -4.10 -4.42
C LYS A 68 -15.91 -3.41 -5.51
N GLN A 69 -15.56 -2.19 -5.92
CA GLN A 69 -16.28 -1.49 -6.99
C GLN A 69 -16.22 -2.22 -8.34
N VAL A 70 -15.07 -2.85 -8.64
CA VAL A 70 -14.92 -3.68 -9.83
C VAL A 70 -15.83 -4.90 -9.77
N SER A 71 -15.93 -5.57 -8.61
CA SER A 71 -16.83 -6.71 -8.43
C SER A 71 -18.31 -6.32 -8.60
N GLU A 72 -18.70 -5.13 -8.13
CA GLU A 72 -20.06 -4.60 -8.27
C GLU A 72 -20.36 -4.10 -9.69
N ARG A 73 -19.36 -3.58 -10.41
CA ARG A 73 -19.49 -3.03 -11.77
C ARG A 73 -18.30 -3.40 -12.66
N PRO A 74 -18.20 -4.67 -13.12
CA PRO A 74 -17.03 -5.15 -13.86
C PRO A 74 -16.72 -4.36 -15.13
N GLY A 75 -17.75 -3.85 -15.82
CA GLY A 75 -17.61 -3.03 -17.02
C GLY A 75 -16.86 -1.71 -16.81
N ARG A 76 -16.69 -1.24 -15.57
CA ARG A 76 -15.91 -0.04 -15.24
C ARG A 76 -14.46 -0.30 -14.90
N LYS A 77 -14.01 -1.56 -14.82
CA LYS A 77 -12.65 -1.93 -14.36
C LYS A 77 -11.56 -1.13 -15.04
N LYS A 78 -11.49 -1.18 -16.37
CA LYS A 78 -10.44 -0.49 -17.15
C LYS A 78 -10.40 1.01 -16.87
N ALA A 79 -11.56 1.65 -16.79
CA ALA A 79 -11.66 3.09 -16.53
C ALA A 79 -11.25 3.43 -15.09
N LEU A 80 -11.66 2.62 -14.11
CA LEU A 80 -11.29 2.82 -12.71
C LEU A 80 -9.80 2.58 -12.48
N ASP A 81 -9.24 1.49 -13.02
CA ASP A 81 -7.81 1.18 -12.93
C ASP A 81 -6.95 2.31 -13.54
N ALA A 82 -7.36 2.84 -14.71
CA ALA A 82 -6.69 3.98 -15.34
C ALA A 82 -6.78 5.26 -14.50
N GLN A 83 -7.96 5.54 -13.91
CA GLN A 83 -8.15 6.69 -13.03
C GLN A 83 -7.26 6.61 -11.80
N ILE A 84 -7.17 5.44 -11.15
CA ILE A 84 -6.33 5.23 -9.97
C ILE A 84 -4.85 5.32 -10.32
N ALA A 85 -4.42 4.73 -11.44
CA ALA A 85 -3.04 4.83 -11.90
C ALA A 85 -2.62 6.29 -12.19
N GLN A 86 -3.48 7.06 -12.88
CA GLN A 86 -3.23 8.47 -13.14
C GLN A 86 -3.17 9.28 -11.84
N TRP A 87 -4.10 9.04 -10.92
CA TRP A 87 -4.12 9.72 -9.63
C TRP A 87 -2.89 9.39 -8.78
N LYS A 88 -2.44 8.13 -8.72
CA LYS A 88 -1.22 7.73 -7.99
C LYS A 88 0.01 8.48 -8.51
N ARG A 89 0.19 8.56 -9.84
CA ARG A 89 1.30 9.32 -10.44
C ARG A 89 1.26 10.80 -10.04
N ALA A 90 0.08 11.42 -10.09
CA ALA A 90 -0.09 12.83 -9.71
C ALA A 90 0.17 13.06 -8.20
N ARG A 91 -0.32 12.15 -7.35
CA ARG A 91 -0.03 12.15 -5.91
C ARG A 91 1.47 12.05 -5.65
N ASP A 92 2.14 11.08 -6.26
CA ASP A 92 3.55 10.82 -6.00
C ASP A 92 4.42 12.02 -6.41
N ALA A 93 4.15 12.63 -7.57
CA ALA A 93 4.82 13.86 -8.00
C ALA A 93 4.56 15.05 -7.06
N SER A 94 3.33 15.19 -6.55
CA SER A 94 2.98 16.25 -5.59
C SER A 94 3.67 16.04 -4.23
N CYS A 95 3.71 14.80 -3.74
CA CYS A 95 4.39 14.44 -2.51
C CYS A 95 5.91 14.59 -2.62
N GLU A 96 6.51 14.21 -3.75
CA GLU A 96 7.93 14.44 -4.00
C GLU A 96 8.25 15.95 -3.99
N LYS A 97 7.47 16.77 -4.70
CA LYS A 97 7.68 18.22 -4.76
C LYS A 97 7.58 18.87 -3.37
N SER A 98 6.53 18.54 -2.61
CA SER A 98 6.31 19.12 -1.28
C SER A 98 7.40 18.73 -0.28
N THR A 99 7.84 17.48 -0.32
CA THR A 99 8.85 16.97 0.63
C THR A 99 10.26 17.40 0.27
N ARG A 100 10.59 17.55 -1.01
CA ARG A 100 11.86 18.15 -1.45
C ARG A 100 12.01 19.58 -0.93
N ASN A 101 10.93 20.37 -0.92
CA ASN A 101 10.96 21.74 -0.41
C ASN A 101 11.20 21.80 1.10
N ALA A 102 10.65 20.85 1.87
CA ALA A 102 10.74 20.84 3.33
C ALA A 102 11.99 20.11 3.87
N TRP A 103 12.48 19.07 3.18
CA TRP A 103 13.50 18.15 3.68
C TRP A 103 14.76 18.07 2.79
N SER A 104 14.78 18.73 1.62
CA SER A 104 15.90 18.68 0.66
C SER A 104 16.40 17.25 0.42
N ASN A 105 17.65 16.90 0.75
CA ASN A 105 18.21 15.55 0.66
C ASN A 105 18.38 14.88 2.04
N GLY A 106 17.68 15.35 3.08
CA GLY A 106 17.73 14.78 4.42
C GLY A 106 17.23 13.33 4.46
N SER A 107 17.80 12.54 5.38
CA SER A 107 17.51 11.11 5.56
C SER A 107 16.06 10.81 5.98
N MET A 108 15.27 11.83 6.35
CA MET A 108 13.82 11.74 6.62
C MET A 108 12.93 12.01 5.40
N ARG A 109 13.48 12.45 4.26
CA ARG A 109 12.64 12.72 3.07
C ARG A 109 11.81 11.50 2.64
N PRO A 110 12.35 10.27 2.61
CA PRO A 110 11.54 9.09 2.24
C PRO A 110 10.35 8.86 3.18
N ALA A 111 10.53 9.03 4.50
CA ALA A 111 9.41 9.00 5.45
C ALA A 111 8.38 10.10 5.17
N ALA A 112 8.84 11.34 4.97
CA ALA A 112 7.95 12.46 4.69
C ALA A 112 7.10 12.22 3.42
N GLN A 113 7.71 11.63 2.39
CA GLN A 113 7.00 11.27 1.16
C GLN A 113 5.96 10.17 1.41
N ALA A 114 6.31 9.15 2.19
CA ALA A 114 5.39 8.07 2.55
C ALA A 114 4.21 8.57 3.39
N ILE A 115 4.45 9.48 4.34
CA ILE A 115 3.41 10.13 5.15
C ILE A 115 2.46 10.94 4.26
N CYS A 116 3.00 11.74 3.33
CA CYS A 116 2.18 12.48 2.36
C CYS A 116 1.32 11.54 1.51
N ALA A 117 1.94 10.49 0.95
CA ALA A 117 1.24 9.50 0.14
C ALA A 117 0.13 8.79 0.94
N THR A 118 0.40 8.44 2.20
CA THR A 118 -0.57 7.82 3.11
C THR A 118 -1.79 8.71 3.30
N ALA A 119 -1.60 9.99 3.62
CA ALA A 119 -2.69 10.94 3.84
C ALA A 119 -3.57 11.09 2.60
N ALA A 120 -2.95 11.30 1.43
CA ALA A 120 -3.67 11.42 0.17
C ALA A 120 -4.41 10.13 -0.20
N THR A 121 -3.83 8.97 0.10
CA THR A 121 -4.45 7.66 -0.17
C THR A 121 -5.68 7.43 0.69
N LYS A 122 -5.60 7.73 1.99
CA LYS A 122 -6.76 7.66 2.88
C LYS A 122 -7.90 8.56 2.38
N GLU A 123 -7.60 9.74 1.85
CA GLU A 123 -8.61 10.63 1.29
C GLU A 123 -9.25 10.07 0.01
N MET A 124 -8.44 9.51 -0.90
CA MET A 124 -8.98 8.84 -2.09
C MET A 124 -9.86 7.64 -1.72
N THR A 125 -9.45 6.82 -0.76
CA THR A 125 -10.24 5.68 -0.26
C THR A 125 -11.60 6.14 0.26
N LYS A 126 -11.66 7.24 1.03
CA LYS A 126 -12.92 7.83 1.50
C LYS A 126 -13.79 8.28 0.33
N ARG A 127 -13.21 9.02 -0.63
CA ARG A 127 -13.93 9.51 -1.83
C ARG A 127 -14.57 8.37 -2.61
N LEU A 128 -13.82 7.30 -2.88
CA LEU A 128 -14.33 6.14 -3.62
C LEU A 128 -15.42 5.41 -2.85
N SER A 129 -15.24 5.22 -1.54
CA SER A 129 -16.25 4.57 -0.68
C SER A 129 -17.57 5.36 -0.65
N ALA A 130 -17.49 6.69 -0.60
CA ALA A 130 -18.66 7.56 -0.66
C ALA A 130 -19.37 7.55 -2.03
N SER A 131 -18.61 7.43 -3.13
CA SER A 131 -19.17 7.29 -4.48
C SER A 131 -19.87 5.95 -4.71
N ALA A 132 -19.36 4.86 -4.12
CA ALA A 132 -20.01 3.54 -4.20
C ALA A 132 -21.37 3.53 -3.48
N SER A 133 -21.52 4.31 -2.41
CA SER A 133 -22.75 4.38 -1.61
C SER A 133 -23.87 5.21 -2.25
N ARG A 134 -23.58 6.03 -3.27
CA ARG A 134 -24.60 6.81 -3.98
C ARG A 134 -25.32 5.93 -5.02
N LYS A 135 -26.62 5.69 -4.78
CA LYS A 135 -27.51 5.02 -5.73
C LYS A 135 -27.57 5.85 -7.02
N PRO A 136 -27.38 5.27 -8.21
CA PRO A 136 -27.63 5.98 -9.46
C PRO A 136 -29.12 6.33 -9.52
N SER A 137 -29.42 7.59 -9.83
CA SER A 137 -30.79 8.06 -10.10
C SER A 137 -31.23 7.69 -11.51
#